data_AF-A0A822D8L7-F1
#
_entry.id   AF-A0A822D8L7-F1
#
_cell.length_a   1.000
_cell.length_b   1.000
_cell.length_c   1.000
_cell.angle_alpha   90.00
_cell.angle_beta   90.00
_cell.angle_gamma   90.00
#
_symmetry.space_group_name_H-M   'P 1'
#
loop_
_entity.id
_entity.type
_entity.pdbx_description
1 polymer ?
#
loop_
_entity_poly.entity_id
_entity_poly.type
_entity_poly.pdbx_seq_one_letter_code
_entity_poly.pdbx_strand_id
1 'polypeptide(L)'
;MRGRLTSNENGEVFFKCVKPVLYPIPNDGPVGKLLEKLHRPAYRPSHIHFRIHVPESIYDDLVTALYMRGDPYESNDAVFGVKKSLIVNLEKVKDPLMAKKYDVNEQDWLIRYDFVLTTKDETQALLTTSKIDQ
;
A
#
# COMPACT_ATOMS: atom_id res chain seq x y z
N MET A 1 6.39 -12.26 4.14
CA MET A 1 5.04 -12.51 3.60
C MET A 1 5.00 -12.05 2.15
N ARG A 2 4.77 -12.95 1.19
CA ARG A 2 4.70 -12.67 -0.26
C ARG A 2 3.67 -13.60 -0.87
N GLY A 3 2.95 -13.15 -1.88
CA GLY A 3 1.97 -13.96 -2.60
C GLY A 3 1.74 -13.41 -4.00
N ARG A 4 1.29 -14.28 -4.90
CA ARG A 4 0.78 -13.90 -6.23
C ARG A 4 -0.63 -14.44 -6.32
N LEU A 5 -1.58 -13.54 -6.59
CA LEU A 5 -3.01 -13.82 -6.61
C LEU A 5 -3.56 -13.40 -7.98
N THR A 6 -4.57 -14.11 -8.44
CA THR A 6 -5.33 -13.77 -9.66
C THR A 6 -6.73 -13.39 -9.23
N SER A 7 -7.26 -12.30 -9.80
CA SER A 7 -8.63 -11.87 -9.52
C SER A 7 -9.65 -12.88 -10.04
N ASN A 8 -10.84 -12.86 -9.45
CA ASN A 8 -11.99 -13.53 -10.03
C ASN A 8 -12.53 -12.78 -11.26
N GLU A 9 -13.63 -13.28 -11.84
CA GLU A 9 -14.30 -12.69 -13.01
C GLU A 9 -14.81 -11.26 -12.78
N ASN A 10 -15.03 -10.87 -11.52
CA ASN A 10 -15.45 -9.52 -11.12
C ASN A 10 -14.26 -8.59 -10.84
N GLY A 11 -13.02 -9.05 -11.01
CA GLY A 11 -11.81 -8.28 -10.68
C GLY A 11 -11.44 -8.27 -9.20
N GLU A 12 -12.09 -9.08 -8.36
CA GLU A 12 -11.89 -9.09 -6.91
C GLU A 12 -10.75 -10.04 -6.51
N VAL A 13 -9.98 -9.64 -5.51
CA VAL A 13 -8.96 -10.47 -4.86
C VAL A 13 -9.20 -10.46 -3.35
N PHE A 14 -9.10 -11.63 -2.73
CA PHE A 14 -9.09 -11.77 -1.27
C PHE A 14 -7.82 -12.50 -0.81
N PHE A 15 -7.26 -12.05 0.32
CA PHE A 15 -6.21 -12.79 1.01
C PHE A 15 -6.24 -12.55 2.52
N LYS A 16 -5.93 -13.60 3.28
CA LYS A 16 -5.73 -13.55 4.73
C LYS A 16 -4.24 -13.39 5.03
N CYS A 17 -3.92 -12.49 5.95
CA CYS A 17 -2.52 -12.21 6.30
C CYS A 17 -2.36 -11.71 7.73
N VAL A 18 -1.11 -11.64 8.21
CA VAL A 18 -0.81 -11.05 9.52
C VAL A 18 -0.74 -9.54 9.37
N LYS A 19 -1.33 -8.80 10.31
CA LYS A 19 -1.24 -7.33 10.37
C LYS A 19 0.25 -6.92 10.37
N PRO A 20 0.72 -6.14 9.38
CA PRO A 20 2.09 -5.67 9.37
C PRO A 20 2.36 -4.70 10.51
N VAL A 21 3.65 -4.50 10.77
CA VAL A 21 4.16 -3.58 11.79
C VAL A 21 5.16 -2.64 11.14
N LEU A 22 5.36 -1.47 11.76
CA LEU A 22 6.44 -0.55 11.43
C LEU A 22 7.80 -1.24 11.54
N TYR A 23 8.79 -0.76 10.79
CA TYR A 23 10.15 -1.28 10.85
C TYR A 23 11.21 -0.21 10.58
N PRO A 24 12.41 -0.33 11.15
CA PRO A 24 13.51 0.57 10.86
C PRO A 24 14.16 0.24 9.50
N ILE A 25 14.68 1.25 8.82
CA ILE A 25 15.62 1.08 7.70
C ILE A 25 17.07 1.06 8.22
N PRO A 26 18.01 0.44 7.48
CA PRO A 26 19.43 0.56 7.79
C PRO A 26 19.85 2.03 7.94
N ASN A 27 20.49 2.37 9.06
CA ASN A 27 20.85 3.74 9.43
C ASN A 27 22.36 3.92 9.71
N ASP A 28 23.17 2.89 9.44
CA ASP A 28 24.63 2.89 9.56
C ASP A 28 25.34 3.55 8.36
N GLY A 29 24.61 3.77 7.26
CA GLY A 29 25.11 4.39 6.03
C GLY A 29 24.94 5.93 5.94
N PRO A 30 25.32 6.53 4.80
CA PRO A 30 25.21 7.97 4.56
C PRO A 30 23.79 8.52 4.75
N VAL A 31 22.77 7.76 4.34
CA VAL A 31 21.35 8.14 4.51
C VAL A 31 20.97 8.19 5.99
N GLY A 32 21.42 7.22 6.79
CA GLY A 32 21.17 7.23 8.23
C GLY A 32 21.81 8.41 8.93
N LYS A 33 23.08 8.73 8.60
CA LYS A 33 23.77 9.93 9.10
C LYS A 33 23.07 11.23 8.71
N LEU A 34 22.48 11.29 7.51
CA LEU A 34 21.68 12.43 7.09
C LEU A 34 20.38 12.55 7.91
N LEU A 35 19.65 11.45 8.08
CA LEU A 35 18.42 11.43 8.88
C LEU A 35 18.69 11.86 10.33
N GLU A 36 19.79 11.38 10.93
CA GLU A 36 20.23 11.78 12.26
C GLU A 36 20.46 13.30 12.36
N LYS A 37 21.21 13.89 11.42
CA LYS A 37 21.45 15.33 11.37
C LYS A 37 20.17 16.15 11.17
N LEU A 38 19.18 15.59 10.48
CA LEU A 38 17.87 16.21 10.28
C LEU A 38 16.89 15.93 11.43
N HIS A 39 17.32 15.23 12.50
CA HIS A 39 16.47 14.78 13.60
C HIS A 39 15.25 13.97 13.12
N ARG A 40 15.44 13.17 12.07
CA ARG A 40 14.39 12.33 11.48
C ARG A 40 14.58 10.86 11.88
N PRO A 41 13.50 10.17 12.28
CA PRO A 41 13.57 8.75 12.59
C PRO A 41 13.79 7.92 11.31
N ALA A 42 14.62 6.89 11.41
CA ALA A 42 14.87 5.94 10.33
C ALA A 42 13.82 4.80 10.31
N TYR A 43 12.54 5.14 10.40
CA TYR A 43 11.44 4.18 10.45
C TYR A 43 10.50 4.34 9.27
N ARG A 44 9.93 3.22 8.84
CA ARG A 44 8.80 3.18 7.91
C ARG A 44 7.56 2.75 8.66
N PRO A 45 6.41 3.42 8.44
CA PRO A 45 5.14 3.01 9.03
C PRO A 45 4.74 1.62 8.55
N SER A 46 3.85 0.94 9.27
CA SER A 46 3.23 -0.31 8.82
C SER A 46 2.59 -0.17 7.43
N HIS A 47 2.92 -1.07 6.50
CA HIS A 47 2.38 -1.05 5.13
C HIS A 47 2.34 -2.42 4.45
N ILE A 48 1.56 -2.51 3.36
CA ILE A 48 1.49 -3.66 2.44
C ILE A 48 1.78 -3.17 1.03
N HIS A 49 2.69 -3.84 0.34
CA HIS A 49 3.03 -3.55 -1.05
C HIS A 49 2.11 -4.29 -2.02
N PHE A 50 1.76 -3.61 -3.11
CA PHE A 50 0.98 -4.14 -4.21
C PHE A 50 1.68 -3.86 -5.54
N ARG A 51 1.71 -4.88 -6.40
CA ARG A 51 1.92 -4.72 -7.84
C ARG A 51 0.71 -5.34 -8.53
N ILE A 52 -0.02 -4.53 -9.28
CA ILE A 52 -1.20 -4.95 -10.01
C ILE A 52 -0.86 -4.86 -11.50
N HIS A 53 -1.07 -5.97 -12.18
CA HIS A 53 -0.75 -6.15 -13.58
C HIS A 53 -1.92 -6.86 -14.26
N VAL A 54 -2.39 -6.32 -15.37
CA VAL A 54 -3.42 -6.93 -16.21
C VAL A 54 -2.76 -7.32 -17.55
N PRO A 55 -2.48 -8.62 -17.77
CA PRO A 55 -1.80 -9.09 -18.98
C PRO A 55 -2.53 -8.65 -20.25
N GLU A 56 -1.76 -8.28 -21.27
CA GLU A 56 -2.26 -7.96 -22.62
C GLU A 56 -3.38 -6.89 -22.64
N SER A 57 -3.36 -5.95 -21.67
CA SER A 57 -4.36 -4.89 -21.56
C SER A 57 -3.85 -3.50 -21.90
N ILE A 58 -4.79 -2.56 -22.06
CA ILE A 58 -4.54 -1.13 -22.22
C ILE A 58 -4.14 -0.44 -20.90
N TYR A 59 -4.34 -1.11 -19.76
CA TYR A 59 -4.04 -0.56 -18.44
C TYR A 59 -2.54 -0.60 -18.14
N ASP A 60 -2.08 0.41 -17.39
CA ASP A 60 -0.70 0.51 -16.94
C ASP A 60 -0.49 -0.26 -15.61
N ASP A 61 0.74 -0.71 -15.38
CA ASP A 61 1.10 -1.44 -14.17
C ASP A 61 1.03 -0.50 -12.95
N LEU A 62 0.27 -0.88 -11.93
CA LEU A 62 0.23 -0.12 -10.67
C LEU A 62 1.18 -0.74 -9.65
N VAL A 63 2.24 -0.01 -9.28
CA VAL A 63 3.10 -0.30 -8.13
C VAL A 63 2.76 0.67 -7.01
N THR A 64 2.25 0.17 -5.90
CA THR A 64 1.80 1.01 -4.79
C THR A 64 1.96 0.31 -3.44
N ALA A 65 1.64 1.02 -2.37
CA ALA A 65 1.54 0.46 -1.03
C ALA A 65 0.38 1.10 -0.26
N LEU A 66 -0.27 0.33 0.61
CA LEU A 66 -1.25 0.85 1.55
C LEU A 66 -0.62 0.96 2.94
N TYR A 67 -0.88 2.07 3.62
CA TYR A 67 -0.33 2.41 4.92
C TYR A 67 -1.42 2.40 5.99
N MET A 68 -1.12 1.95 7.19
CA MET A 68 -2.13 1.82 8.24
C MET A 68 -2.34 3.15 8.96
N ARG A 69 -3.61 3.55 9.09
CA ARG A 69 -3.97 4.74 9.86
C ARG A 69 -3.54 4.61 11.32
N GLY A 70 -2.95 5.67 11.85
CA GLY A 70 -2.57 5.77 13.26
C GLY A 70 -1.21 5.15 13.57
N ASP A 71 -0.45 4.75 12.55
CA ASP A 71 0.95 4.38 12.73
C ASP A 71 1.77 5.61 13.17
N PRO A 72 2.67 5.51 14.16
CA PRO A 72 3.48 6.64 14.64
C PRO A 72 4.30 7.34 13.56
N TYR A 73 4.63 6.65 12.47
CA TYR A 73 5.47 7.17 11.39
C TYR A 73 4.69 7.47 10.10
N GLU A 74 3.35 7.45 10.11
CA GLU A 74 2.55 7.73 8.90
C GLU A 74 2.77 9.15 8.35
N SER A 75 3.16 10.11 9.19
CA SER A 75 3.46 11.50 8.81
C SER A 75 4.97 11.80 8.65
N ASN A 76 5.85 10.86 9.01
CA ASN A 76 7.29 11.07 9.00
C ASN A 76 8.06 9.82 8.51
N ASP A 77 7.53 9.18 7.47
CA ASP A 77 8.19 8.05 6.81
C ASP A 77 9.59 8.43 6.33
N ALA A 78 10.59 7.62 6.71
CA ALA A 78 11.99 7.85 6.38
C ALA A 78 12.25 7.94 4.87
N VAL A 79 11.44 7.26 4.05
CA VAL A 79 11.60 7.21 2.58
C VAL A 79 10.55 8.03 1.82
N PHE A 80 9.73 8.83 2.50
CA PHE A 80 8.70 9.68 1.90
C PHE A 80 7.70 8.92 1.00
N GLY A 81 7.42 7.65 1.31
CA GLY A 81 6.54 6.81 0.51
C GLY A 81 5.04 7.02 0.80
N VAL A 82 4.69 7.64 1.92
CA VAL A 82 3.29 7.83 2.32
C VAL A 82 2.63 8.95 1.52
N LYS A 83 1.48 8.63 0.93
CA LYS A 83 0.54 9.61 0.34
C LYS A 83 -0.78 9.53 1.10
N LYS A 84 -1.45 10.68 1.31
CA LYS A 84 -2.72 10.74 2.06
C LYS A 84 -3.79 9.78 1.52
N SER A 85 -3.87 9.62 0.20
CA SER A 85 -4.83 8.72 -0.49
C SER A 85 -4.52 7.22 -0.31
N LEU A 86 -3.34 6.87 0.19
CA LEU A 86 -2.89 5.50 0.38
C LEU A 86 -2.95 5.05 1.85
N ILE A 87 -3.47 5.91 2.74
CA ILE A 87 -3.62 5.57 4.15
C ILE A 87 -5.01 5.03 4.40
N VAL A 88 -5.09 3.82 4.97
CA VAL A 88 -6.31 3.04 5.11
C VAL A 88 -6.63 2.78 6.58
N ASN A 89 -7.92 2.75 6.90
CA ASN A 89 -8.40 2.35 8.22
C ASN A 89 -8.46 0.82 8.32
N LEU A 90 -8.16 0.29 9.50
CA LEU A 90 -8.39 -1.11 9.81
C LEU A 90 -9.79 -1.25 10.40
N GLU A 91 -10.66 -1.93 9.68
CA GLU A 91 -11.97 -2.31 10.16
C GLU A 91 -11.89 -3.66 10.87
N LYS A 92 -13.02 -4.08 11.46
CA LYS A 92 -13.19 -5.42 12.02
C LYS A 92 -14.16 -6.21 11.15
N VAL A 93 -13.87 -7.49 10.95
CA VAL A 93 -14.84 -8.42 10.36
C VAL A 93 -16.03 -8.52 11.32
N LYS A 94 -17.22 -8.16 10.83
CA LYS A 94 -18.49 -8.18 11.59
C LYS A 94 -19.53 -9.12 11.02
N ASP A 95 -19.41 -9.49 9.74
CA ASP A 95 -20.38 -10.34 9.06
C ASP A 95 -19.97 -11.82 9.19
N PRO A 96 -20.78 -12.66 9.87
CA PRO A 96 -20.51 -14.09 10.00
C PRO A 96 -20.48 -14.83 8.65
N LEU A 97 -21.22 -14.35 7.63
CA LEU A 97 -21.21 -14.96 6.30
C LEU A 97 -19.89 -14.69 5.60
N MET A 98 -19.37 -13.45 5.69
CA MET A 98 -18.03 -13.11 5.23
C MET A 98 -16.96 -13.93 5.96
N ALA A 99 -17.05 -14.01 7.29
CA ALA A 99 -16.12 -14.76 8.12
C ALA A 99 -16.02 -16.23 7.67
N LYS A 100 -17.18 -16.87 7.49
CA LYS A 100 -17.29 -18.24 6.99
C LYS A 100 -16.79 -18.38 5.54
N LYS A 101 -17.17 -17.46 4.65
CA LYS A 101 -16.80 -17.50 3.22
C LYS A 101 -15.28 -17.46 3.03
N TYR A 102 -14.59 -16.65 3.83
CA TYR A 102 -13.17 -16.37 3.65
C TYR A 102 -12.26 -17.03 4.70
N ASP A 103 -12.80 -17.92 5.53
CA ASP A 103 -12.08 -18.62 6.60
C ASP A 103 -11.32 -17.63 7.51
N VAL A 104 -12.02 -16.61 8.01
CA VAL A 104 -11.52 -15.63 8.99
C VAL A 104 -12.43 -15.62 10.21
N ASN A 105 -11.94 -15.09 11.34
CA ASN A 105 -12.75 -14.94 12.53
C ASN A 105 -13.48 -13.59 12.52
N GLU A 106 -14.60 -13.53 13.23
CA GLU A 106 -15.14 -12.25 13.67
C GLU A 106 -14.09 -11.50 14.49
N GLN A 107 -14.08 -10.16 14.39
CA GLN A 107 -13.08 -9.30 15.02
C GLN A 107 -11.64 -9.44 14.46
N ASP A 108 -11.40 -10.23 13.42
CA ASP A 108 -10.17 -10.09 12.65
C ASP A 108 -10.11 -8.71 11.98
N TRP A 109 -8.89 -8.22 11.76
CA TRP A 109 -8.69 -6.95 11.06
C TRP A 109 -9.05 -7.08 9.58
N LEU A 110 -9.76 -6.09 9.05
CA LEU A 110 -10.23 -6.04 7.68
C LEU A 110 -9.74 -4.76 6.99
N ILE A 111 -9.25 -4.91 5.77
CA ILE A 111 -9.01 -3.81 4.83
C ILE A 111 -9.85 -4.09 3.60
N ARG A 112 -10.66 -3.10 3.20
CA ARG A 112 -11.34 -3.07 1.91
C ARG A 112 -10.78 -1.88 1.13
N TYR A 113 -10.29 -2.15 -0.08
CA TYR A 113 -9.66 -1.11 -0.89
C TYR A 113 -9.84 -1.44 -2.36
N ASP A 114 -10.28 -0.44 -3.12
CA ASP A 114 -10.44 -0.53 -4.56
C ASP A 114 -9.24 0.11 -5.24
N PHE A 115 -8.60 -0.65 -6.13
CA PHE A 115 -7.53 -0.11 -6.96
C PHE A 115 -8.10 0.31 -8.32
N VAL A 116 -7.80 1.54 -8.70
CA VAL A 116 -8.15 2.09 -10.01
C VAL A 116 -6.88 2.14 -10.85
N LEU A 117 -6.92 1.54 -12.04
CA LEU A 117 -5.82 1.55 -13.00
C LEU A 117 -6.11 2.60 -14.07
N THR A 118 -5.09 3.37 -14.41
CA THR A 118 -5.09 4.25 -15.59
C THR A 118 -4.70 3.45 -16.82
N THR A 119 -5.15 3.89 -17.98
CA THR A 119 -4.61 3.40 -19.25
C THR A 119 -3.18 3.89 -19.45
N LYS A 120 -2.40 3.17 -20.27
CA LYS A 120 -1.04 3.56 -20.64
C LYS A 120 -0.99 4.95 -21.28
N ASP A 121 -2.00 5.29 -22.08
CA ASP A 121 -2.11 6.60 -22.75
C ASP A 121 -2.43 7.72 -21.75
N GLU A 122 -3.35 7.48 -20.79
CA GLU A 122 -3.65 8.45 -19.71
C GLU A 122 -2.42 8.70 -18.83
N THR A 123 -1.70 7.65 -18.45
CA THR A 123 -0.45 7.80 -17.68
C THR A 123 0.54 8.68 -18.44
N GLN A 124 0.74 8.42 -19.73
CA GLN A 124 1.67 9.19 -20.56
C GLN A 124 1.28 10.66 -20.70
N ALA A 125 -0.02 10.96 -20.83
CA ALA A 125 -0.53 12.32 -20.85
C ALA A 125 -0.26 13.04 -19.51
N LEU A 126 -0.58 12.40 -18.38
CA LEU A 126 -0.38 12.96 -17.03
C LEU A 126 1.09 13.26 -16.73
N LEU A 127 2.00 12.37 -17.15
CA LEU A 127 3.44 12.57 -16.99
C LEU A 127 3.97 13.74 -17.82
N THR A 128 3.34 14.01 -18.98
CA THR A 128 3.73 15.12 -19.85
C THR A 128 3.27 16.46 -19.28
N THR A 129 2.04 16.52 -18.76
CA THR A 129 1.51 17.73 -18.11
C THR A 129 2.24 18.06 -16.82
N SER A 130 2.56 17.06 -16.00
CA SER A 130 3.23 17.26 -14.70
C SER A 130 4.65 17.82 -14.82
N LYS A 131 5.30 17.69 -15.99
CA LYS A 131 6.63 18.26 -16.27
C LYS A 131 6.61 19.74 -16.66
N ILE A 132 5.44 20.31 -16.93
CA ILE A 132 5.28 21.73 -17.28
C ILE A 132 5.12 22.58 -16.01
N ASP A 133 4.72 21.96 -14.89
CA ASP A 133 4.42 22.62 -13.61
C ASP A 133 5.48 22.39 -12.50
N GLN A 134 6.69 21.90 -12.85
CA GLN A 134 7.86 21.79 -11.95
C GLN A 134 9.03 22.64 -12.45
#